data_AF-A0A4Z1ADK2-F1
#
_entry.id   AF-A0A4Z1ADK2-F1
#
_cell.length_a   1.000
_cell.length_b   1.000
_cell.length_c   1.000
_cell.angle_alpha   90.00
_cell.angle_beta   90.00
_cell.angle_gamma   90.00
#
_symmetry.space_group_name_H-M   'P 1'
#
loop_
_entity.id
_entity.type
_entity.pdbx_description
1 polymer ?
#
loop_
_entity_poly.entity_id
_entity_poly.type
_entity_poly.pdbx_seq_one_letter_code
_entity_poly.pdbx_strand_id
1 'polypeptide(L)'
;MFGFVLYESLIQYPKVVTATELSKKLRIGYNAASLLKRRFQLFASDQVPKYKALTFNALESNFKDFLLPPNENKDITSKMRNKPYVCVDTAVLYSASERASQGRKRYSHRGQTSSIYLSEKLGGKQIGTLVQTIAVKQGPVFFTSVSNQKAETLGPLIKEHLPTCTPLFTDQGYPWLWGVYRNHRSVNHSARSKDNRFRWARNRWSKNGVHNQVAEGNHRVLKTAFASYGYIRPEYSQLYLNEFSFIKNANVFGLDVLVGEGEGSCLSRDAFSSNARATARGAVRIGGKGSLLI
;
A
#
# COMPACT_ATOMS: atom_id res chain seq x y z
N MET A 1 0.83 12.49 -26.32
CA MET A 1 -0.31 12.02 -25.48
C MET A 1 0.12 11.22 -24.25
N PHE A 2 1.03 10.24 -24.37
CA PHE A 2 1.48 9.45 -23.20
C PHE A 2 2.11 10.30 -22.09
N GLY A 3 3.03 11.21 -22.43
CA GLY A 3 3.65 12.12 -21.46
C GLY A 3 2.65 12.99 -20.69
N PHE A 4 1.54 13.39 -21.33
CA PHE A 4 0.46 14.10 -20.65
C PHE A 4 -0.21 13.24 -19.57
N VAL A 5 -0.49 11.96 -19.87
CA VAL A 5 -1.08 11.02 -18.89
C VAL A 5 -0.15 10.83 -17.70
N LEU A 6 1.15 10.64 -17.96
CA LEU A 6 2.16 10.48 -16.92
C LEU A 6 2.23 11.72 -16.03
N TYR A 7 2.37 12.90 -16.62
CA TYR A 7 2.45 14.19 -15.92
C TYR A 7 1.20 14.47 -15.07
N GLU A 8 0.01 14.32 -15.65
CA GLU A 8 -1.26 14.50 -14.95
C GLU A 8 -1.41 13.51 -13.78
N SER A 9 -1.00 12.26 -13.98
CA SER A 9 -1.09 11.23 -12.93
C SER A 9 -0.18 11.53 -11.74
N LEU A 10 1.00 12.12 -11.99
CA LEU A 10 1.92 12.53 -10.92
C LEU A 10 1.37 13.70 -10.09
N ILE A 11 0.78 14.70 -10.76
CA ILE A 11 0.24 15.89 -10.10
C ILE A 11 -1.02 15.59 -9.31
N GLN A 12 -1.90 14.75 -9.85
CA GLN A 12 -3.19 14.46 -9.22
C GLN A 12 -3.09 13.45 -8.08
N TYR A 13 -1.96 12.77 -7.91
CA TYR A 13 -1.78 11.79 -6.84
C TYR A 13 -2.15 12.41 -5.47
N PRO A 14 -3.00 11.76 -4.65
CA PRO A 14 -3.42 10.36 -4.70
C PRO A 14 -4.67 10.05 -5.54
N LYS A 15 -5.24 11.02 -6.26
CA LYS A 15 -6.34 10.74 -7.19
C LYS A 15 -5.80 10.05 -8.45
N VAL A 16 -6.57 9.09 -8.96
CA VAL A 16 -6.28 8.40 -10.23
C VAL A 16 -6.92 9.12 -11.41
N VAL A 17 -6.19 9.20 -12.53
CA VAL A 17 -6.70 9.80 -13.77
C VAL A 17 -7.45 8.75 -14.57
N THR A 18 -8.76 8.92 -14.77
CA THR A 18 -9.61 7.94 -15.44
C THR A 18 -9.62 8.10 -16.96
N ALA A 19 -10.02 7.06 -17.70
CA ALA A 19 -10.17 7.14 -19.16
C ALA A 19 -11.18 8.23 -19.59
N THR A 20 -12.25 8.42 -18.82
CA THR A 20 -13.24 9.49 -19.05
C THR A 20 -12.61 10.88 -18.90
N GLU A 21 -11.78 11.07 -17.88
CA GLU A 21 -11.06 12.33 -17.69
C GLU A 21 -10.06 12.59 -18.83
N LEU A 22 -9.31 11.56 -19.23
CA LEU A 22 -8.37 11.63 -20.36
C LEU A 22 -9.09 12.00 -21.67
N SER A 23 -10.23 11.37 -21.94
CA SER A 23 -11.04 11.67 -23.13
C SER A 23 -11.46 13.14 -23.18
N LYS A 24 -11.91 13.70 -22.05
CA LYS A 24 -12.32 15.11 -21.95
C LYS A 24 -11.12 16.07 -22.07
N LYS A 25 -10.02 15.81 -21.36
CA LYS A 25 -8.85 16.68 -21.35
C LYS A 25 -8.10 16.70 -22.69
N LEU A 26 -7.97 15.55 -23.35
CA LEU A 26 -7.28 15.42 -24.63
C LEU A 26 -8.19 15.60 -25.86
N ARG A 27 -9.51 15.75 -25.65
CA ARG A 27 -10.53 15.83 -26.72
C ARG A 27 -10.45 14.67 -27.72
N ILE A 28 -10.23 13.46 -27.20
CA ILE A 28 -10.18 12.22 -27.97
C ILE A 28 -11.36 11.31 -27.63
N GLY A 29 -11.72 10.42 -28.55
CA GLY A 29 -12.74 9.40 -28.31
C GLY A 29 -12.42 8.52 -27.10
N TYR A 30 -13.45 8.06 -26.38
CA TYR A 30 -13.29 7.24 -25.17
C TYR A 30 -12.45 5.98 -25.40
N ASN A 31 -12.61 5.32 -26.55
CA ASN A 31 -11.84 4.12 -26.89
C ASN A 31 -10.34 4.40 -26.97
N ALA A 32 -9.96 5.53 -27.58
CA ALA A 32 -8.56 5.97 -27.66
C ALA A 32 -8.01 6.31 -26.27
N ALA A 33 -8.80 7.01 -25.43
CA ALA A 33 -8.41 7.34 -24.06
C ALA A 33 -8.27 6.10 -23.16
N SER A 34 -9.16 5.12 -23.30
CA SER A 34 -9.12 3.84 -22.59
C SER A 34 -7.90 3.02 -22.99
N LEU A 35 -7.58 2.96 -24.29
CA LEU A 35 -6.39 2.28 -24.79
C LEU A 35 -5.11 2.96 -24.30
N LEU A 36 -5.07 4.29 -24.30
CA LEU A 36 -3.97 5.07 -23.74
C LEU A 36 -3.80 4.79 -22.24
N LYS A 37 -4.89 4.68 -21.49
CA LYS A 37 -4.86 4.35 -20.06
C LYS A 37 -4.30 2.95 -19.80
N ARG A 38 -4.73 1.96 -20.57
CA ARG A 38 -4.22 0.57 -20.47
C ARG A 38 -2.74 0.49 -20.78
N ARG A 39 -2.27 1.20 -21.81
CA ARG A 39 -0.83 1.31 -22.13
C ARG A 39 -0.04 1.93 -20.98
N PHE A 40 -0.60 2.95 -20.32
CA PHE A 40 0.00 3.54 -19.13
C PHE A 40 0.09 2.55 -17.95
N GLN A 41 -0.93 1.74 -17.74
CA GLN A 41 -0.93 0.69 -16.71
C GLN A 41 0.09 -0.42 -16.98
N LEU A 42 0.24 -0.82 -18.25
CA LEU A 42 1.29 -1.76 -18.68
C LEU A 42 2.68 -1.16 -18.42
N PHE A 43 2.93 0.05 -18.89
CA PHE A 43 4.18 0.77 -18.62
C PHE A 43 4.50 0.82 -17.12
N ALA A 44 3.53 1.20 -16.29
CA ALA A 44 3.72 1.24 -14.84
C ALA A 44 4.08 -0.14 -14.27
N SER A 45 3.46 -1.20 -14.77
CA SER A 45 3.75 -2.58 -14.37
C SER A 45 5.18 -2.98 -14.72
N ASP A 46 5.68 -2.57 -15.88
CA ASP A 46 7.05 -2.85 -16.31
C ASP A 46 8.09 -2.08 -15.49
N GLN A 47 7.76 -0.89 -14.98
CA GLN A 47 8.69 -0.07 -14.20
C GLN A 47 8.69 -0.37 -12.70
N VAL A 48 7.59 -0.87 -12.14
CA VAL A 48 7.47 -1.18 -10.70
C VAL A 48 8.61 -2.07 -10.15
N PRO A 49 9.08 -3.13 -10.87
CA PRO A 49 10.22 -3.95 -10.43
C PRO A 49 11.50 -3.16 -10.14
N LYS A 50 11.78 -2.09 -10.88
CA LYS A 50 12.95 -1.23 -10.63
C LYS A 50 12.87 -0.59 -9.24
N TYR A 51 11.72 -0.02 -8.88
CA TYR A 51 11.52 0.54 -7.54
C TYR A 51 11.56 -0.51 -6.42
N LYS A 52 11.12 -1.75 -6.70
CA LYS A 52 11.24 -2.85 -5.75
C LYS A 52 12.71 -3.16 -5.46
N ALA A 53 13.53 -3.31 -6.50
CA ALA A 53 14.96 -3.57 -6.36
C ALA A 53 15.68 -2.47 -5.57
N LEU A 54 15.38 -1.20 -5.86
CA LEU A 54 15.93 -0.07 -5.10
C LEU A 54 15.52 -0.12 -3.62
N THR A 55 14.25 -0.41 -3.35
CA THR A 55 13.75 -0.51 -1.98
C THR A 55 14.40 -1.68 -1.25
N PHE A 56 14.55 -2.83 -1.91
CA PHE A 56 15.20 -4.01 -1.37
C PHE A 56 16.65 -3.70 -0.97
N ASN A 57 17.44 -3.18 -1.90
CA ASN A 57 18.85 -2.83 -1.67
C ASN A 57 19.01 -1.78 -0.56
N ALA A 58 18.11 -0.79 -0.53
CA ALA A 58 18.11 0.23 0.52
C ALA A 58 17.77 -0.36 1.90
N LEU A 59 16.82 -1.28 2.00
CA LEU A 59 16.49 -1.93 3.27
C LEU A 59 17.59 -2.90 3.71
N GLU A 60 18.17 -3.65 2.78
CA GLU A 60 19.24 -4.60 3.07
C GLU A 60 20.47 -3.89 3.64
N SER A 61 20.90 -2.80 3.01
CA SER A 61 22.01 -1.97 3.52
C SER A 61 21.71 -1.34 4.89
N ASN A 62 20.48 -0.88 5.13
CA ASN A 62 20.08 -0.28 6.40
C ASN A 62 19.98 -1.28 7.57
N PHE A 63 19.73 -2.56 7.27
CA PHE A 63 19.39 -3.58 8.27
C PHE A 63 20.30 -4.81 8.29
N LYS A 64 21.39 -4.86 7.50
CA LYS A 64 22.30 -6.01 7.36
C LYS A 64 22.61 -6.73 8.69
N ASP A 65 23.01 -5.98 9.72
CA ASP A 65 23.36 -6.51 11.05
C ASP A 65 22.37 -6.08 12.15
N PHE A 66 21.16 -5.69 11.76
CA PHE A 66 20.15 -5.20 12.68
C PHE A 66 19.33 -6.34 13.29
N LEU A 67 19.20 -6.33 14.62
CA LEU A 67 18.37 -7.29 15.34
C LEU A 67 17.51 -6.60 16.40
N LEU A 68 16.22 -6.89 16.43
CA LEU A 68 15.35 -6.48 17.52
C LEU A 68 15.56 -7.38 18.75
N PRO A 69 15.34 -6.85 19.98
CA PRO A 69 15.43 -7.66 21.19
C PRO A 69 14.44 -8.84 21.13
N PRO A 70 14.83 -10.09 21.41
CA PRO A 70 13.97 -11.27 21.24
C PRO A 70 12.62 -11.18 21.96
N ASN A 71 12.58 -10.48 23.09
CA ASN A 71 11.36 -10.23 23.85
C ASN A 71 10.43 -9.23 23.12
N GLU A 72 9.29 -9.71 22.61
CA GLU A 72 8.25 -8.89 21.96
C GLU A 72 7.64 -7.80 22.85
N ASN A 73 7.70 -7.98 24.18
CA ASN A 73 7.17 -7.02 25.13
C ASN A 73 8.14 -5.86 25.43
N LYS A 74 9.36 -5.88 24.88
CA LYS A 74 10.31 -4.78 25.02
C LYS A 74 9.97 -3.64 24.08
N ASP A 75 10.02 -2.41 24.57
CA ASP A 75 9.85 -1.22 23.74
C ASP A 75 11.03 -1.07 22.77
N ILE A 76 10.71 -0.96 21.48
CA ILE A 76 11.69 -0.80 20.40
C ILE A 76 11.75 0.63 19.87
N THR A 77 10.96 1.56 20.42
CA THR A 77 10.83 2.94 19.93
C THR A 77 12.18 3.65 19.80
N SER A 78 13.07 3.48 20.79
CA SER A 78 14.41 4.07 20.75
C SER A 78 15.30 3.43 19.68
N LYS A 79 15.23 2.10 19.52
CA LYS A 79 16.04 1.33 18.58
C LYS A 79 15.63 1.50 17.11
N MET A 80 14.33 1.74 16.88
CA MET A 80 13.75 2.04 15.57
C MET A 80 13.74 3.53 15.23
N ARG A 81 14.24 4.41 16.12
CA ARG A 81 14.32 5.84 15.87
C ARG A 81 15.20 6.10 14.64
N ASN A 82 14.73 6.97 13.74
CA ASN A 82 15.40 7.34 12.49
C ASN A 82 15.70 6.16 11.54
N LYS A 83 15.06 5.00 11.71
CA LYS A 83 15.16 3.87 10.79
C LYS A 83 13.91 3.73 9.93
N PRO A 84 14.01 3.17 8.72
CA PRO A 84 12.83 2.85 7.92
C PRO A 84 11.87 1.96 8.71
N TYR A 85 10.58 2.30 8.69
CA TYR A 85 9.55 1.56 9.41
C TYR A 85 8.64 0.88 8.40
N VAL A 86 8.73 -0.46 8.30
CA VAL A 86 8.06 -1.24 7.26
C VAL A 86 6.83 -1.95 7.82
N CYS A 87 5.66 -1.62 7.27
CA CYS A 87 4.40 -2.28 7.60
C CYS A 87 3.94 -3.19 6.46
N VAL A 88 3.38 -4.33 6.83
CA VAL A 88 2.81 -5.29 5.90
C VAL A 88 1.43 -5.71 6.38
N ASP A 89 0.45 -5.59 5.48
CA ASP A 89 -0.93 -5.94 5.79
C ASP A 89 -1.75 -6.20 4.53
N THR A 90 -2.87 -6.89 4.70
CA THR A 90 -3.79 -7.23 3.63
C THR A 90 -5.14 -6.61 3.90
N ALA A 91 -5.73 -5.99 2.87
CA ALA A 91 -7.09 -5.46 2.95
C ALA A 91 -7.94 -5.84 1.73
N VAL A 92 -9.23 -5.98 1.97
CA VAL A 92 -10.24 -6.15 0.92
C VAL A 92 -10.49 -4.80 0.25
N LEU A 93 -10.22 -4.71 -1.04
CA LEU A 93 -10.47 -3.53 -1.87
C LEU A 93 -11.88 -3.55 -2.45
N TYR A 94 -12.27 -4.66 -3.09
CA TYR A 94 -13.64 -4.92 -3.52
C TYR A 94 -14.13 -6.21 -2.87
N SER A 95 -15.31 -6.19 -2.28
CA SER A 95 -15.94 -7.37 -1.65
C SER A 95 -17.11 -7.89 -2.48
N ALA A 96 -17.30 -9.20 -2.49
CA ALA A 96 -18.52 -9.87 -2.87
C ALA A 96 -19.65 -9.47 -1.89
N SER A 97 -20.53 -8.58 -2.32
CA SER A 97 -21.70 -8.20 -1.52
C SER A 97 -22.70 -9.36 -1.41
N GLU A 98 -23.60 -9.30 -0.43
CA GLU A 98 -24.71 -10.27 -0.33
C GLU A 98 -25.59 -10.22 -1.58
N ARG A 99 -25.77 -9.04 -2.16
CA ARG A 99 -26.48 -8.88 -3.43
C ARG A 99 -25.77 -9.61 -4.58
N ALA A 100 -24.45 -9.51 -4.65
CA ALA A 100 -23.66 -10.28 -5.61
C ALA A 100 -23.79 -11.79 -5.37
N SER A 101 -23.98 -12.20 -4.11
CA SER A 101 -24.25 -13.59 -3.72
C SER A 101 -25.73 -13.98 -3.75
N GLN A 102 -26.62 -13.13 -4.28
CA GLN A 102 -28.08 -13.36 -4.33
C GLN A 102 -28.68 -13.73 -2.95
N GLY A 103 -28.26 -13.04 -1.89
CA GLY A 103 -28.70 -13.31 -0.51
C GLY A 103 -28.13 -14.57 0.12
N ARG A 104 -27.26 -15.32 -0.58
CA ARG A 104 -26.63 -16.53 -0.05
C ARG A 104 -25.41 -16.18 0.79
N LYS A 105 -25.11 -17.07 1.74
CA LYS A 105 -23.93 -16.96 2.60
C LYS A 105 -22.64 -16.98 1.76
N ARG A 106 -21.64 -16.23 2.19
CA ARG A 106 -20.33 -16.10 1.52
C ARG A 106 -19.59 -17.43 1.46
N TYR A 107 -18.69 -17.54 0.48
CA TYR A 107 -17.69 -18.62 0.40
C TYR A 107 -16.95 -18.75 1.73
N SER A 108 -16.76 -19.99 2.23
CA SER A 108 -16.04 -20.31 3.48
C SER A 108 -16.34 -19.31 4.61
N HIS A 109 -17.31 -19.56 5.48
CA HIS A 109 -17.99 -18.55 6.33
C HIS A 109 -17.17 -17.65 7.30
N ARG A 110 -15.85 -17.45 7.13
CA ARG A 110 -14.99 -16.61 7.98
C ARG A 110 -13.87 -15.92 7.20
N GLY A 111 -13.59 -14.67 7.56
CA GLY A 111 -12.36 -13.94 7.19
C GLY A 111 -12.44 -13.10 5.92
N GLN A 112 -11.34 -12.40 5.62
CA GLN A 112 -11.25 -11.48 4.50
C GLN A 112 -11.22 -12.20 3.14
N THR A 113 -10.51 -13.33 3.03
CA THR A 113 -10.48 -14.17 1.82
C THR A 113 -11.90 -14.54 1.38
N SER A 114 -12.72 -14.98 2.32
CA SER A 114 -14.13 -15.33 2.10
C SER A 114 -14.96 -14.21 1.48
N SER A 115 -14.63 -12.95 1.80
CA SER A 115 -15.37 -11.78 1.31
C SER A 115 -15.09 -11.43 -0.15
N ILE A 116 -14.09 -12.04 -0.80
CA ILE A 116 -13.78 -11.78 -2.21
C ILE A 116 -14.31 -12.85 -3.17
N TYR A 117 -14.90 -13.92 -2.64
CA TYR A 117 -15.49 -15.01 -3.42
C TYR A 117 -17.01 -15.06 -3.28
N LEU A 118 -17.68 -15.43 -4.37
CA LEU A 118 -19.10 -15.77 -4.34
C LEU A 118 -19.35 -17.03 -3.51
N SER A 119 -20.57 -17.17 -2.99
CA SER A 119 -21.06 -18.43 -2.38
C SER A 119 -20.65 -19.66 -3.19
N GLU A 120 -20.33 -20.78 -2.53
CA GLU A 120 -20.01 -22.07 -3.18
C GLU A 120 -21.14 -22.51 -4.13
N LYS A 121 -22.40 -22.32 -3.72
CA LYS A 121 -23.59 -22.58 -4.55
C LYS A 121 -23.69 -21.74 -5.84
N LEU A 122 -22.89 -20.68 -5.96
CA LEU A 122 -22.78 -19.82 -7.15
C LEU A 122 -21.43 -20.05 -7.87
N GLY A 123 -20.77 -21.17 -7.60
CA GLY A 123 -19.53 -21.58 -8.25
C GLY A 123 -18.25 -21.06 -7.58
N GLY A 124 -18.33 -20.38 -6.42
CA GLY A 124 -17.13 -20.01 -5.65
C GLY A 124 -16.19 -19.05 -6.38
N LYS A 125 -16.67 -18.31 -7.39
CA LYS A 125 -15.82 -17.47 -8.24
C LYS A 125 -15.31 -16.23 -7.50
N GLN A 126 -14.04 -15.88 -7.72
CA GLN A 126 -13.48 -14.62 -7.24
C GLN A 126 -14.12 -13.46 -7.99
N ILE A 127 -14.80 -12.58 -7.25
CA ILE A 127 -15.36 -11.33 -7.79
C ILE A 127 -14.82 -10.10 -7.06
N GLY A 128 -14.25 -10.30 -5.88
CA GLY A 128 -13.58 -9.25 -5.11
C GLY A 128 -12.07 -9.25 -5.32
N THR A 129 -11.44 -8.19 -4.80
CA THR A 129 -9.99 -8.02 -4.85
C THR A 129 -9.47 -7.88 -3.44
N LEU A 130 -8.52 -8.73 -3.08
CA LEU A 130 -7.75 -8.67 -1.86
C LEU A 130 -6.37 -8.11 -2.21
N VAL A 131 -5.88 -7.14 -1.44
CA VAL A 131 -4.65 -6.42 -1.73
C VAL A 131 -3.70 -6.59 -0.56
N GLN A 132 -2.54 -7.21 -0.84
CA GLN A 132 -1.39 -7.21 0.04
C GLN A 132 -0.61 -5.91 -0.16
N THR A 133 -0.35 -5.20 0.93
CA THR A 133 0.40 -3.96 0.94
C THR A 133 1.72 -4.17 1.65
N ILE A 134 2.79 -3.66 1.05
CA ILE A 134 4.09 -3.47 1.69
C ILE A 134 4.37 -1.97 1.65
N ALA A 135 4.46 -1.33 2.82
CA ALA A 135 4.59 0.12 2.92
C ALA A 135 5.74 0.50 3.85
N VAL A 136 6.61 1.38 3.38
CA VAL A 136 7.63 2.01 4.21
C VAL A 136 7.12 3.38 4.67
N LYS A 137 7.23 3.70 5.95
CA LYS A 137 6.79 4.99 6.52
C LYS A 137 7.45 6.15 5.79
N GLN A 138 6.62 7.07 5.27
CA GLN A 138 7.04 8.23 4.44
C GLN A 138 7.81 7.86 3.16
N GLY A 139 7.87 6.58 2.80
CA GLY A 139 8.64 6.07 1.68
C GLY A 139 7.76 5.36 0.63
N PRO A 140 8.33 4.37 -0.08
CA PRO A 140 7.62 3.65 -1.12
C PRO A 140 6.50 2.75 -0.59
N VAL A 141 5.57 2.43 -1.48
CA VAL A 141 4.49 1.47 -1.24
C VAL A 141 4.32 0.56 -2.44
N PHE A 142 4.03 -0.71 -2.17
CA PHE A 142 3.76 -1.72 -3.18
C PHE A 142 2.45 -2.42 -2.85
N PHE A 143 1.60 -2.55 -3.85
CA PHE A 143 0.32 -3.23 -3.76
C PHE A 143 0.31 -4.45 -4.68
N THR A 144 -0.06 -5.60 -4.12
CA THR A 144 -0.16 -6.87 -4.85
C THR A 144 -1.55 -7.45 -4.68
N SER A 145 -2.20 -7.78 -5.78
CA SER A 145 -3.46 -8.51 -5.80
C SER A 145 -3.19 -9.96 -5.44
N VAL A 146 -3.92 -10.47 -4.44
CA VAL A 146 -3.73 -11.83 -3.92
C VAL A 146 -5.06 -12.56 -3.86
N SER A 147 -5.01 -13.88 -3.96
CA SER A 147 -6.21 -14.73 -3.88
C SER A 147 -6.62 -15.02 -2.43
N ASN A 148 -5.68 -15.01 -1.48
CA ASN A 148 -5.95 -15.34 -0.08
C ASN A 148 -4.82 -14.84 0.84
N GLN A 149 -5.01 -15.00 2.16
CA GLN A 149 -4.07 -14.58 3.21
C GLN A 149 -3.16 -15.69 3.76
N LYS A 150 -3.07 -16.84 3.08
CA LYS A 150 -2.27 -17.99 3.56
C LYS A 150 -0.78 -17.71 3.40
N ALA A 151 0.01 -18.37 4.25
CA ALA A 151 1.47 -18.29 4.23
C ALA A 151 2.07 -18.67 2.86
N GLU A 152 1.52 -19.67 2.19
CA GLU A 152 1.96 -20.13 0.86
C GLU A 152 1.80 -19.04 -0.21
N THR A 153 0.77 -18.20 -0.10
CA THR A 153 0.52 -17.12 -1.06
C THR A 153 1.32 -15.87 -0.70
N LEU A 154 1.34 -15.47 0.57
CA LEU A 154 1.93 -14.21 0.99
C LEU A 154 3.43 -14.29 1.27
N GLY A 155 3.93 -15.44 1.74
CA GLY A 155 5.32 -15.64 2.12
C GLY A 155 6.31 -15.41 0.98
N PRO A 156 6.13 -16.05 -0.19
CA PRO A 156 6.98 -15.81 -1.35
C PRO A 156 6.95 -14.35 -1.79
N LEU A 157 5.77 -13.72 -1.84
CA LEU A 157 5.60 -12.32 -2.24
C LEU A 157 6.36 -11.36 -1.32
N ILE A 158 6.22 -11.52 0.00
CA ILE A 158 6.90 -10.65 0.97
C ILE A 158 8.42 -10.86 0.89
N LYS A 159 8.88 -12.11 0.77
CA LYS A 159 10.31 -12.46 0.65
C LYS A 159 10.96 -11.92 -0.63
N GLU A 160 10.23 -11.88 -1.73
CA GLU A 160 10.70 -11.28 -2.99
C GLU A 160 10.91 -9.76 -2.85
N HIS A 161 10.11 -9.09 -2.02
CA HIS A 161 10.11 -7.63 -1.93
C HIS A 161 10.98 -7.08 -0.80
N LEU A 162 11.22 -7.88 0.25
CA LEU A 162 11.89 -7.42 1.46
C LEU A 162 13.04 -8.37 1.84
N PRO A 163 14.21 -7.84 2.24
CA PRO A 163 15.28 -8.66 2.77
C PRO A 163 14.91 -9.16 4.17
N THR A 164 15.32 -10.38 4.50
CA THR A 164 14.94 -11.08 5.75
C THR A 164 15.43 -10.40 7.03
N CYS A 165 16.44 -9.52 6.92
CA CYS A 165 16.93 -8.69 8.02
C CYS A 165 16.00 -7.52 8.38
N THR A 166 15.06 -7.15 7.50
CA THR A 166 14.17 -5.99 7.67
C THR A 166 13.23 -6.18 8.89
N PRO A 167 13.14 -5.19 9.79
CA PRO A 167 12.09 -5.14 10.80
C PRO A 167 10.71 -4.98 10.16
N LEU A 168 9.89 -6.01 10.33
CA LEU A 168 8.59 -6.13 9.69
C LEU A 168 7.47 -5.98 10.73
N PHE A 169 6.58 -5.01 10.53
CA PHE A 169 5.47 -4.75 11.45
C PHE A 169 4.14 -5.09 10.80
N THR A 170 3.32 -5.92 11.45
CA THR A 170 2.02 -6.33 10.91
C THR A 170 0.91 -6.18 11.95
N ASP A 171 -0.35 -6.22 11.50
CA ASP A 171 -1.44 -6.61 12.39
C ASP A 171 -1.31 -8.10 12.79
N GLN A 172 -2.12 -8.57 13.72
CA GLN A 172 -2.28 -9.99 13.98
C GLN A 172 -2.84 -10.71 12.75
N GLY A 173 -2.37 -11.94 12.51
CA GLY A 173 -2.77 -12.75 11.35
C GLY A 173 -1.59 -13.37 10.59
N TYR A 174 -0.36 -12.99 10.93
CA TYR A 174 0.85 -13.46 10.26
C TYR A 174 1.85 -14.15 11.21
N PRO A 175 1.43 -15.13 12.04
CA PRO A 175 2.33 -15.76 13.01
C PRO A 175 3.51 -16.48 12.35
N TRP A 176 3.31 -16.98 11.12
CA TRP A 176 4.32 -17.68 10.33
C TRP A 176 5.46 -16.76 9.84
N LEU A 177 5.28 -15.43 9.81
CA LEU A 177 6.34 -14.50 9.40
C LEU A 177 7.52 -14.51 10.37
N TRP A 178 7.31 -14.86 11.63
CA TRP A 178 8.38 -14.98 12.63
C TRP A 178 9.45 -16.00 12.22
N GLY A 179 9.05 -17.10 11.56
CA GLY A 179 9.98 -18.12 11.06
C GLY A 179 10.85 -17.66 9.90
N VAL A 180 10.45 -16.58 9.19
CA VAL A 180 11.13 -16.04 8.01
C VAL A 180 11.90 -14.76 8.36
N TYR A 181 11.28 -13.87 9.14
CA TYR A 181 11.79 -12.57 9.55
C TYR A 181 12.00 -12.55 11.06
N ARG A 182 13.27 -12.67 11.48
CA ARG A 182 13.65 -12.65 12.91
C ARG A 182 13.24 -11.36 13.62
N ASN A 183 13.13 -10.27 12.86
CA ASN A 183 12.73 -8.94 13.33
C ASN A 183 11.23 -8.65 13.17
N HIS A 184 10.40 -9.66 12.84
CA HIS A 184 8.96 -9.48 12.73
C HIS A 184 8.33 -9.13 14.09
N ARG A 185 7.40 -8.19 14.12
CA ARG A 185 6.56 -7.91 15.30
C ARG A 185 5.13 -7.70 14.85
N SER A 186 4.18 -8.14 15.66
CA SER A 186 2.75 -7.92 15.42
C SER A 186 2.10 -7.13 16.54
N VAL A 187 1.06 -6.37 16.19
CA VAL A 187 0.19 -5.69 17.16
C VAL A 187 -1.23 -6.25 17.01
N ASN A 188 -1.95 -6.39 18.12
CA ASN A 188 -3.35 -6.81 18.11
C ASN A 188 -4.29 -5.61 18.22
N HIS A 189 -4.87 -5.17 17.10
CA HIS A 189 -5.85 -4.06 17.13
C HIS A 189 -7.22 -4.47 17.69
N SER A 190 -7.49 -5.77 17.80
CA SER A 190 -8.72 -6.31 18.39
C SER A 190 -8.62 -6.56 19.90
N ALA A 191 -7.46 -6.31 20.51
CA ALA A 191 -7.26 -6.48 21.95
C ALA A 191 -8.19 -5.55 22.73
N ARG A 192 -9.02 -6.14 23.61
CA ARG A 192 -9.94 -5.42 24.49
C ARG A 192 -9.23 -4.88 25.73
N SER A 193 -9.86 -3.92 26.40
CA SER A 193 -9.35 -3.44 27.68
C SER A 193 -9.27 -4.55 28.72
N LYS A 194 -8.20 -4.52 29.53
CA LYS A 194 -8.08 -5.38 30.72
C LYS A 194 -8.95 -4.87 31.87
N ASP A 195 -9.31 -3.58 31.85
CA ASP A 195 -10.22 -3.00 32.83
C ASP A 195 -11.67 -3.37 32.44
N ASN A 196 -12.38 -4.01 33.37
CA ASN A 196 -13.76 -4.43 33.20
C ASN A 196 -14.70 -3.27 32.86
N ARG A 197 -14.43 -2.06 33.37
CA ARG A 197 -15.23 -0.85 33.07
C ARG A 197 -15.19 -0.50 31.58
N PHE A 198 -14.10 -0.84 30.90
CA PHE A 198 -13.85 -0.51 29.50
C PHE A 198 -13.78 -1.75 28.60
N ARG A 199 -14.49 -2.83 28.96
CA ARG A 199 -14.42 -4.13 28.24
C ARG A 199 -14.74 -4.05 26.74
N TRP A 200 -15.49 -3.03 26.30
CA TRP A 200 -15.81 -2.79 24.89
C TRP A 200 -14.81 -1.86 24.19
N ALA A 201 -13.97 -1.15 24.95
CA ALA A 201 -12.92 -0.32 24.39
C ALA A 201 -11.79 -1.20 23.84
N ARG A 202 -11.32 -0.85 22.64
CA ARG A 202 -10.13 -1.45 22.03
C ARG A 202 -8.90 -0.77 22.62
N ASN A 203 -7.99 -1.57 23.16
CA ASN A 203 -7.04 -1.06 24.12
C ASN A 203 -5.79 -0.46 23.47
N ARG A 204 -5.45 -0.80 22.20
CA ARG A 204 -4.19 -0.34 21.59
C ARG A 204 -4.25 -0.22 20.06
N TRP A 205 -4.01 1.00 19.55
CA TRP A 205 -3.61 1.29 18.17
C TRP A 205 -2.10 1.06 17.91
N SER A 206 -1.31 0.95 18.99
CA SER A 206 0.12 0.68 18.97
C SER A 206 0.56 0.08 20.31
N LYS A 207 1.60 -0.75 20.34
CA LYS A 207 2.18 -1.30 21.57
C LYS A 207 3.70 -1.36 21.43
N ASN A 208 4.44 -0.84 22.42
CA ASN A 208 5.92 -0.97 22.48
C ASN A 208 6.66 -0.48 21.22
N GLY A 209 6.16 0.58 20.59
CA GLY A 209 6.70 1.07 19.31
C GLY A 209 6.26 0.29 18.06
N VAL A 210 5.41 -0.73 18.22
CA VAL A 210 4.86 -1.56 17.13
C VAL A 210 3.44 -1.09 16.76
N HIS A 211 3.21 -0.80 15.48
CA HIS A 211 1.91 -0.43 14.90
C HIS A 211 1.83 -0.81 13.42
N ASN A 212 0.62 -0.90 12.86
CA ASN A 212 0.40 -1.17 11.43
C ASN A 212 -0.16 0.04 10.64
N GLN A 213 -0.15 1.22 11.25
CA GLN A 213 -0.83 2.42 10.74
C GLN A 213 -0.37 2.85 9.34
N VAL A 214 0.87 2.54 8.95
CA VAL A 214 1.40 2.91 7.62
C VAL A 214 0.68 2.14 6.52
N ALA A 215 0.44 0.83 6.71
CA ALA A 215 -0.30 0.03 5.73
C ALA A 215 -1.78 0.42 5.73
N GLU A 216 -2.40 0.58 6.90
CA GLU A 216 -3.80 1.00 7.03
C GLU A 216 -4.09 2.37 6.40
N GLY A 217 -3.20 3.34 6.61
CA GLY A 217 -3.30 4.66 5.99
C GLY A 217 -3.27 4.57 4.47
N ASN A 218 -2.36 3.76 3.91
CA ASN A 218 -2.30 3.50 2.48
C ASN A 218 -3.53 2.76 1.96
N HIS A 219 -4.10 1.81 2.71
CA HIS A 219 -5.36 1.16 2.36
C HIS A 219 -6.52 2.15 2.23
N ARG A 220 -6.62 3.13 3.13
CA ARG A 220 -7.64 4.18 3.05
C ARG A 220 -7.47 5.02 1.79
N VAL A 221 -6.25 5.48 1.52
CA VAL A 221 -5.92 6.27 0.33
C VAL A 221 -6.24 5.47 -0.94
N LEU A 222 -5.84 4.20 -0.99
CA LEU A 222 -6.11 3.30 -2.10
C LEU A 222 -7.61 3.15 -2.36
N LYS A 223 -8.42 2.87 -1.32
CA LYS A 223 -9.88 2.73 -1.44
C LYS A 223 -10.54 3.99 -1.97
N THR A 224 -10.14 5.15 -1.46
CA THR A 224 -10.65 6.45 -1.93
C THR A 224 -10.28 6.69 -3.40
N ALA A 225 -9.05 6.41 -3.80
CA ALA A 225 -8.61 6.56 -5.17
C ALA A 225 -9.38 5.63 -6.13
N PHE A 226 -9.48 4.35 -5.76
CA PHE A 226 -10.10 3.31 -6.58
C PHE A 226 -11.62 3.44 -6.69
N ALA A 227 -12.28 4.17 -5.79
CA ALA A 227 -13.67 4.57 -5.96
C ALA A 227 -13.89 5.33 -7.28
N SER A 228 -12.89 6.07 -7.78
CA SER A 228 -12.95 6.78 -9.06
C SER A 228 -13.01 5.86 -10.27
N TYR A 229 -12.47 4.64 -10.17
CA TYR A 229 -12.54 3.64 -11.23
C TYR A 229 -13.87 2.87 -11.24
N GLY A 230 -14.62 2.89 -10.13
CA GLY A 230 -15.78 2.01 -9.95
C GLY A 230 -15.33 0.57 -9.67
N TYR A 231 -16.07 -0.42 -10.16
CA TYR A 231 -15.71 -1.84 -10.02
C TYR A 231 -14.64 -2.24 -11.04
N ILE A 232 -13.57 -2.86 -10.57
CA ILE A 232 -12.52 -3.44 -11.41
C ILE A 232 -12.59 -4.95 -11.28
N ARG A 233 -12.51 -5.65 -12.41
CA ARG A 233 -12.48 -7.10 -12.42
C ARG A 233 -11.19 -7.61 -11.74
N PRO A 234 -11.26 -8.61 -10.85
CA PRO A 234 -10.08 -9.13 -10.14
C PRO A 234 -8.94 -9.55 -11.06
N GLU A 235 -9.25 -10.08 -12.25
CA GLU A 235 -8.25 -10.55 -13.21
C GLU A 235 -7.29 -9.45 -13.67
N TYR A 236 -7.74 -8.19 -13.71
CA TYR A 236 -6.93 -7.04 -14.12
C TYR A 236 -6.47 -6.16 -12.97
N SER A 237 -6.85 -6.51 -11.73
CA SER A 237 -6.62 -5.66 -10.55
C SER A 237 -5.14 -5.32 -10.34
N GLN A 238 -4.22 -6.24 -10.65
CA GLN A 238 -2.77 -5.99 -10.52
C GLN A 238 -2.30 -4.81 -11.37
N LEU A 239 -2.85 -4.61 -12.58
CA LEU A 239 -2.45 -3.51 -13.47
C LEU A 239 -2.81 -2.14 -12.86
N TYR A 240 -3.98 -2.04 -12.23
CA TYR A 240 -4.42 -0.82 -11.56
C TYR A 240 -3.61 -0.57 -10.27
N LEU A 241 -3.28 -1.62 -9.53
CA LEU A 241 -2.45 -1.54 -8.32
C LEU A 241 -1.00 -1.15 -8.65
N ASN A 242 -0.45 -1.69 -9.73
CA ASN A 242 0.88 -1.33 -10.24
C ASN A 242 0.94 0.13 -10.66
N GLU A 243 -0.07 0.62 -11.38
CA GLU A 243 -0.19 2.03 -11.73
C GLU A 243 -0.15 2.94 -10.49
N PHE A 244 -0.93 2.60 -9.48
CA PHE A 244 -1.00 3.38 -8.26
C PHE A 244 0.30 3.34 -7.46
N SER A 245 0.92 2.15 -7.37
CA SER A 245 2.25 1.96 -6.75
C SER A 245 3.32 2.75 -7.49
N PHE A 246 3.33 2.68 -8.83
CA PHE A 246 4.28 3.37 -9.70
C PHE A 246 4.27 4.88 -9.46
N ILE A 247 3.10 5.52 -9.49
CA ILE A 247 2.99 6.96 -9.28
C ILE A 247 3.45 7.37 -7.88
N LYS A 248 3.08 6.60 -6.85
CA LYS A 248 3.54 6.85 -5.49
C LYS A 248 5.07 6.76 -5.39
N ASN A 249 5.66 5.72 -5.98
CA ASN A 249 7.09 5.47 -5.91
C ASN A 249 7.90 6.47 -6.76
N ALA A 250 7.36 6.90 -7.90
CA ALA A 250 7.95 8.00 -8.68
C ALA A 250 8.01 9.31 -7.87
N ASN A 251 7.01 9.59 -7.02
CA ASN A 251 7.02 10.75 -6.12
C ASN A 251 8.01 10.61 -4.93
N VAL A 252 8.54 9.41 -4.69
CA VAL A 252 9.51 9.12 -3.62
C VAL A 252 10.93 9.08 -4.19
N PHE A 253 11.16 8.27 -5.22
CA PHE A 253 12.49 8.03 -5.80
C PHE A 253 12.84 9.00 -6.94
N GLY A 254 11.84 9.62 -7.56
CA GLY A 254 12.04 10.34 -8.83
C GLY A 254 11.91 9.42 -10.05
N LEU A 255 11.79 10.04 -11.23
CA LEU A 255 11.70 9.35 -12.52
C LEU A 255 13.08 9.12 -13.17
N ASP A 256 14.10 9.84 -12.71
CA ASP A 256 15.49 9.74 -13.16
C ASP A 256 16.03 8.32 -13.02
N VAL A 257 15.61 7.61 -11.97
CA VAL A 257 16.01 6.22 -11.75
C VAL A 257 15.45 5.25 -12.81
N LEU A 258 14.46 5.66 -13.60
CA LEU A 258 13.92 4.85 -14.68
C LEU A 258 14.79 4.90 -15.95
N VAL A 259 15.64 5.92 -16.09
CA VAL A 259 16.44 6.22 -17.29
C VAL A 259 17.79 5.49 -17.30
N GLY A 260 18.25 4.97 -16.16
CA GLY A 260 19.61 4.44 -16.01
C GLY A 260 19.80 2.97 -16.35
N GLU A 261 20.29 2.70 -17.57
CA GLU A 261 21.34 1.69 -17.88
C GLU A 261 22.44 2.29 -18.80
N GLY A 262 22.58 3.62 -18.85
CA GLY A 262 23.67 4.30 -19.53
C GLY A 262 24.47 5.17 -18.55
N GLU A 263 25.67 4.69 -18.21
CA GLU A 263 26.77 5.42 -17.56
C GLU A 263 26.48 6.21 -16.26
N GLY A 264 26.93 5.63 -15.15
CA GLY A 264 27.75 6.37 -14.18
C GLY A 264 27.14 7.61 -13.53
N SER A 265 26.09 7.46 -12.72
CA SER A 265 26.00 8.25 -11.49
C SER A 265 25.25 7.50 -10.39
N CYS A 266 26.05 6.97 -9.48
CA CYS A 266 25.66 6.63 -8.13
C CYS A 266 25.01 7.86 -7.44
N LEU A 267 23.69 7.87 -7.33
CA LEU A 267 23.03 8.75 -6.36
C LEU A 267 22.83 7.96 -5.07
N SER A 268 23.87 7.93 -4.24
CA SER A 268 23.73 7.75 -2.79
C SER A 268 23.07 9.00 -2.19
N ARG A 269 21.85 9.30 -2.61
CA ARG A 269 20.94 10.11 -1.80
C ARG A 269 20.17 9.11 -0.99
N ASP A 270 20.34 9.16 0.33
CA ASP A 270 19.55 8.42 1.31
C ASP A 270 18.13 8.19 0.76
N ALA A 271 17.85 6.96 0.32
CA ALA A 271 16.61 6.62 -0.41
C ALA A 271 15.33 6.86 0.43
N PHE A 272 15.52 7.14 1.71
CA PHE A 272 14.50 7.45 2.70
C PHE A 272 14.64 8.84 3.34
N SER A 273 15.65 9.64 2.95
CA SER A 273 15.76 11.01 3.45
C SER A 273 14.68 11.86 2.79
N SER A 274 13.88 12.44 3.66
CA SER A 274 12.61 13.09 3.39
C SER A 274 12.63 14.04 2.19
N ASN A 275 11.58 13.93 1.40
CA ASN A 275 11.13 14.85 0.36
C ASN A 275 11.28 16.33 0.76
N ALA A 276 12.40 16.97 0.41
CA ALA A 276 12.58 18.43 0.55
C ALA A 276 11.62 19.24 -0.34
N ARG A 277 10.91 18.58 -1.28
CA ARG A 277 9.86 19.21 -2.10
C ARG A 277 8.49 19.31 -1.43
N ALA A 278 8.27 18.61 -0.31
CA ALA A 278 7.02 18.72 0.46
C ALA A 278 7.00 19.91 1.44
N THR A 279 8.17 20.46 1.79
CA THR A 279 8.31 21.63 2.66
C THR A 279 8.32 22.97 1.91
N ALA A 280 8.38 22.97 0.57
CA ALA A 280 8.48 24.19 -0.24
C ALA A 280 7.14 24.78 -0.70
N ARG A 281 6.01 24.08 -0.52
CA ARG A 281 4.68 24.69 -0.71
C ARG A 281 4.23 25.27 0.62
N GLY A 282 4.52 26.56 0.79
CA GLY A 282 4.13 27.36 1.94
C GLY A 282 2.71 27.03 2.37
N ALA A 283 2.56 26.74 3.65
CA ALA A 283 1.27 26.71 4.31
C ALA A 283 0.60 28.07 4.05
N VAL A 284 -0.35 28.09 3.12
CA VAL A 284 -1.32 29.17 3.00
C VAL A 284 -2.07 29.16 4.32
N ARG A 285 -1.66 30.04 5.24
CA ARG A 285 -2.46 30.45 6.39
C ARG A 285 -3.79 30.94 5.83
N ILE A 286 -4.83 30.14 5.98
CA ILE A 286 -6.19 30.64 5.90
C ILE A 286 -6.37 31.50 7.15
N GLY A 287 -6.14 32.81 6.99
CA GLY A 287 -6.51 33.81 7.97
C GLY A 287 -8.02 33.76 8.16
N GLY A 288 -8.45 33.43 9.37
CA GLY A 288 -9.84 33.62 9.77
C GLY A 288 -10.17 35.10 9.67
N LYS A 289 -11.13 35.43 8.81
CA LYS A 289 -11.78 36.74 8.76
C LYS A 289 -12.30 37.10 10.15
N GLY A 290 -12.07 38.36 10.53
CA GLY A 290 -12.44 38.92 11.80
C GLY A 290 -13.93 38.81 12.12
N SER A 291 -14.19 38.68 13.41
CA SER A 291 -15.39 39.20 14.05
C SER A 291 -15.00 40.57 14.60
N LEU A 292 -15.60 41.61 14.04
CA LEU A 292 -15.61 42.99 14.51
C LEU A 292 -17.02 43.22 15.08
N LEU A 293 -17.08 43.97 16.19
CA LEU A 293 -18.27 44.62 16.81
C LEU A 293 -19.12 43.65 17.66
N ILE A 294 -19.49 43.92 18.92
CA ILE A 294 -19.56 45.13 19.78
C ILE A 294 -19.10 44.73 21.19
#